data_AF-R5TKI4-F1
#
_entry.id   AF-R5TKI4-F1
#
_cell.length_a   1.000
_cell.length_b   1.000
_cell.length_c   1.000
_cell.angle_alpha   90.00
_cell.angle_beta   90.00
_cell.angle_gamma   90.00
#
_symmetry.space_group_name_H-M   'P 1'
#
loop_
_entity.id
_entity.type
_entity.pdbx_description
1 polymer ?
#
loop_
_entity_poly.entity_id
_entity_poly.type
_entity_poly.pdbx_seq_one_letter_code
_entity_poly.pdbx_strand_id
1 'polypeptide(L)'
;MEFEKIYQLYFREVFLYVRSLTPDEVTAEEIAQETFVKALKSLNQFDGRKDIRAWLFTIAKNTYFSYCRRKSMMQIGQSMKT
;
A
#
# COMPACT_ATOMS: atom_id res chain seq x y z
N MET A 1 -9.83 2.83 -17.85
CA MET A 1 -11.06 3.65 -17.97
C MET A 1 -11.61 4.13 -16.63
N GLU A 2 -12.27 3.32 -15.77
CA GLU A 2 -12.79 3.81 -14.47
C GLU A 2 -11.76 3.74 -13.33
N PHE A 3 -11.17 2.56 -13.08
CA PHE A 3 -10.12 2.42 -12.06
C PHE A 3 -8.86 3.24 -12.38
N GLU A 4 -8.58 3.46 -13.66
CA GLU A 4 -7.50 4.32 -14.13
C GLU A 4 -7.65 5.77 -13.66
N LYS A 5 -8.89 6.31 -13.62
CA LYS A 5 -9.15 7.63 -13.06
C LYS A 5 -8.89 7.66 -11.56
N ILE A 6 -9.29 6.61 -10.84
CA ILE A 6 -8.99 6.45 -9.41
C ILE A 6 -7.48 6.45 -9.19
N TYR A 7 -6.74 5.70 -10.01
CA TYR A 7 -5.28 5.68 -9.97
C TYR A 7 -4.68 7.09 -10.20
N GLN A 8 -5.07 7.76 -11.29
CA GLN A 8 -4.55 9.09 -11.62
C GLN A 8 -4.86 10.14 -10.54
N LEU A 9 -6.04 10.07 -9.92
CA LEU A 9 -6.46 11.00 -8.87
C LEU A 9 -5.74 10.76 -7.55
N TYR A 10 -5.57 9.49 -7.14
CA TYR A 10 -5.17 9.17 -5.76
C TYR A 10 -3.76 8.63 -5.62
N PHE A 11 -3.08 8.20 -6.69
CA PHE A 11 -1.76 7.58 -6.58
C PHE A 11 -0.76 8.47 -5.86
N ARG A 12 -0.67 9.74 -6.26
CA ARG A 12 0.25 10.70 -5.63
C ARG A 12 -0.04 10.90 -4.15
N GLU A 13 -1.31 10.97 -3.76
CA GLU A 13 -1.69 11.13 -2.35
C GLU A 13 -1.35 9.89 -1.52
N VAL A 14 -1.65 8.70 -2.05
CA VAL A 14 -1.30 7.43 -1.40
C VAL A 14 0.21 7.28 -1.27
N PHE A 15 0.96 7.63 -2.32
CA PHE A 15 2.42 7.64 -2.28
C PHE A 15 2.93 8.58 -1.19
N LEU A 16 2.48 9.84 -1.14
CA LEU A 16 2.90 10.79 -0.11
C LEU A 16 2.54 10.33 1.31
N TYR A 17 1.37 9.70 1.47
CA TYR A 17 0.99 9.07 2.73
C TYR A 17 1.99 7.98 3.13
N VAL A 18 2.35 7.07 2.23
CA VAL A 18 3.32 6.02 2.53
C VAL A 18 4.73 6.60 2.75
N ARG A 19 5.14 7.64 2.01
CA ARG A 19 6.38 8.40 2.24
C ARG A 19 6.45 8.99 3.64
N SER A 20 5.31 9.32 4.26
CA SER A 20 5.28 9.75 5.67
C SER A 20 5.52 8.61 6.67
N LEU A 21 5.34 7.34 6.24
CA LEU A 21 5.52 6.15 7.08
C LEU A 21 6.90 5.49 6.94
N THR A 22 7.61 5.75 5.83
CA THR A 22 8.96 5.21 5.60
C THR A 22 9.86 6.29 5.00
N PRO A 23 11.12 6.42 5.45
CA PRO A 23 12.08 7.33 4.84
C PRO A 23 12.58 6.85 3.46
N ASP A 24 12.49 5.56 3.16
CA ASP A 24 12.92 4.98 1.88
C ASP A 24 11.89 5.20 0.76
N GLU A 25 12.30 5.91 -0.29
CA GLU A 25 11.42 6.32 -1.39
C GLU A 25 11.01 5.15 -2.26
N VAL A 26 11.94 4.28 -2.59
CA VAL A 26 11.71 3.08 -3.40
C VAL A 26 10.67 2.19 -2.72
N THR A 27 10.85 1.89 -1.44
CA THR A 27 9.89 1.12 -0.63
C THR A 27 8.51 1.78 -0.62
N ALA A 28 8.45 3.11 -0.53
CA ALA A 28 7.16 3.79 -0.52
C ALA A 28 6.45 3.69 -1.87
N GLU A 29 7.19 3.81 -2.97
CA GLU A 29 6.67 3.62 -4.32
C GLU A 29 6.17 2.19 -4.53
N GLU A 30 6.95 1.18 -4.14
CA GLU A 30 6.55 -0.23 -4.19
C GLU A 30 5.26 -0.50 -3.40
N ILE A 31 5.16 0.03 -2.18
CA ILE A 31 3.96 -0.12 -1.34
C ILE A 31 2.76 0.62 -1.95
N ALA A 32 2.96 1.81 -2.52
CA ALA A 32 1.90 2.54 -3.19
C ALA A 32 1.39 1.77 -4.41
N GLN A 33 2.28 1.25 -5.26
CA GLN A 33 1.91 0.41 -6.40
C GLN A 33 1.15 -0.85 -5.94
N GLU A 34 1.66 -1.57 -4.93
CA GLU A 34 1.00 -2.76 -4.42
C GLU A 34 -0.38 -2.46 -3.79
N THR A 35 -0.55 -1.26 -3.21
CA THR A 35 -1.84 -0.78 -2.72
C THR A 35 -2.87 -0.73 -3.84
N PHE A 36 -2.52 -0.19 -5.01
CA PHE A 36 -3.46 -0.13 -6.14
C PHE A 36 -3.69 -1.50 -6.79
N VAL A 37 -2.69 -2.39 -6.80
CA VAL A 37 -2.90 -3.79 -7.22
C VAL A 37 -3.92 -4.49 -6.31
N LYS A 38 -3.82 -4.29 -4.99
CA LYS A 38 -4.78 -4.84 -4.02
C LYS A 38 -6.15 -4.19 -4.15
N ALA A 39 -6.21 -2.87 -4.31
CA ALA A 39 -7.46 -2.14 -4.53
C ALA A 39 -8.18 -2.65 -5.77
N LEU A 40 -7.47 -2.86 -6.88
CA LEU A 40 -8.05 -3.41 -8.11
C LEU A 40 -8.65 -4.80 -7.89
N LYS A 41 -7.95 -5.68 -7.17
CA LYS A 41 -8.43 -7.03 -6.83
C LYS A 41 -9.65 -7.03 -5.91
N SER A 42 -9.76 -6.03 -5.05
CA SER A 42 -10.84 -5.89 -4.07
C SER A 42 -11.97 -4.97 -4.53
N LEU A 43 -11.87 -4.37 -5.72
CA LEU A 43 -12.81 -3.36 -6.21
C LEU A 43 -14.25 -3.89 -6.30
N ASN A 44 -14.42 -5.16 -6.71
CA ASN A 44 -15.73 -5.80 -6.80
C ASN A 44 -16.43 -5.98 -5.44
N GLN A 45 -15.69 -5.84 -4.33
CA GLN A 45 -16.22 -5.93 -2.96
C GLN A 45 -16.40 -4.54 -2.32
N PHE A 46 -16.00 -3.48 -3.02
CA PHE A 46 -16.19 -2.12 -2.55
C PHE A 46 -17.65 -1.73 -2.76
N ASP A 47 -18.40 -1.61 -1.66
CA ASP A 47 -19.84 -1.33 -1.66
C ASP A 47 -20.20 0.15 -1.89
N GLY A 48 -19.20 1.00 -2.15
CA GLY A 48 -19.38 2.44 -2.39
C GLY A 48 -19.84 3.25 -1.17
N ARG A 49 -20.04 2.61 0.00
CA ARG A 49 -20.51 3.31 1.21
C ARG A 49 -19.41 4.07 1.91
N LYS A 50 -18.17 3.60 1.77
CA LYS A 50 -16.98 4.29 2.27
C LYS A 50 -16.44 5.24 1.20
N ASP A 51 -15.91 6.37 1.65
CA ASP A 51 -15.15 7.25 0.79
C ASP A 51 -13.94 6.50 0.17
N ILE A 52 -13.76 6.63 -1.15
CA ILE A 52 -12.73 5.89 -1.91
C ILE A 52 -11.32 6.23 -1.41
N ARG A 53 -11.07 7.48 -1.00
CA ARG A 53 -9.79 7.93 -0.48
C ARG A 53 -9.51 7.26 0.86
N ALA A 54 -10.47 7.28 1.79
CA ALA A 54 -10.34 6.60 3.08
C ALA A 54 -10.12 5.08 2.92
N TRP A 55 -10.79 4.47 1.94
CA TRP A 55 -10.60 3.05 1.62
C TRP A 55 -9.20 2.75 1.09
N LEU A 56 -8.69 3.54 0.14
CA LEU A 56 -7.32 3.41 -0.38
C LEU A 56 -6.25 3.57 0.72
N PHE A 57 -6.42 4.54 1.62
CA PHE A 57 -5.50 4.75 2.74
C PHE A 57 -5.52 3.58 3.72
N THR A 58 -6.66 2.92 3.90
CA THR A 58 -6.76 1.70 4.70
C THR A 58 -5.95 0.56 4.08
N ILE A 59 -6.04 0.37 2.76
CA ILE A 59 -5.26 -0.64 2.03
C ILE A 59 -3.76 -0.30 2.11
N ALA A 60 -3.39 0.97 1.93
CA ALA A 60 -2.01 1.44 2.01
C ALA A 60 -1.39 1.16 3.38
N LYS A 61 -2.09 1.55 4.45
CA LYS A 61 -1.66 1.31 5.83
C LYS A 61 -1.43 -0.19 6.10
N ASN A 62 -2.38 -1.02 5.69
CA ASN A 62 -2.28 -2.47 5.87
C ASN A 62 -1.13 -3.08 5.06
N THR A 63 -0.90 -2.59 3.84
CA THR A 63 0.20 -3.03 2.98
C THR A 63 1.56 -2.66 3.58
N TYR A 64 1.70 -1.44 4.10
CA TYR A 64 2.90 -1.00 4.82
C TYR A 64 3.20 -1.88 6.04
N PHE A 65 2.23 -2.11 6.93
CA PHE A 65 2.47 -2.95 8.11
C PHE A 65 2.76 -4.42 7.76
N SER A 66 2.19 -4.93 6.67
CA SER A 66 2.52 -6.26 6.16
C SER A 66 3.96 -6.33 5.64
N TYR A 67 4.41 -5.29 4.93
CA TYR A 67 5.80 -5.14 4.51
C TYR A 67 6.75 -5.12 5.73
N CYS A 68 6.47 -4.30 6.74
CA CYS A 68 7.29 -4.23 7.95
C CYS A 68 7.41 -5.57 8.67
N ARG A 69 6.30 -6.32 8.81
CA ARG A 69 6.30 -7.66 9.40
C ARG A 69 7.20 -8.62 8.63
N ARG A 70 7.09 -8.68 7.30
CA ARG A 70 7.97 -9.52 6.47
C ARG A 70 9.43 -9.10 6.61
N LYS A 71 9.72 -7.81 6.57
CA LYS A 71 11.09 -7.28 6.67
C LYS A 71 11.72 -7.62 8.02
N SER A 72 10.96 -7.56 9.11
CA SER A 72 11.40 -8.01 10.43
C SER A 72 11.69 -9.52 10.46
N MET A 73 10.79 -10.34 9.92
CA MET A 73 10.98 -11.80 9.84
C MET A 73 12.21 -12.20 9.00
N MET A 74 12.46 -11.51 7.88
CA MET A 74 13.63 -11.74 7.03
C MET A 74 14.94 -11.41 7.75
N GLN A 75 14.98 -10.32 8.53
CA GLN A 75 16.17 -9.97 9.31
C GLN A 75 16.45 -10.99 10.42
N ILE A 76 15.42 -11.48 11.10
CA ILE A 76 15.56 -12.55 12.12
C ILE A 76 16.10 -13.83 11.47
N GLY A 77 15.53 -14.24 10.33
CA GLY A 77 15.97 -15.45 9.62
C GLY A 77 17.39 -15.38 9.07
N GLN A 78 17.93 -14.20 8.77
CA GLN A 78 19.33 -14.02 8.38
C GLN A 78 20.26 -14.08 9.59
N SER A 79 19.85 -13.51 10.73
CA SER A 79 20.64 -13.51 11.96
C SER A 79 20.77 -14.90 12.62
N MET A 80 19.84 -15.83 12.35
CA MET A 80 19.89 -17.21 12.84
C MET A 80 20.74 -18.17 11.97
N LYS A 81 21.17 -17.71 10.79
CA LYS A 81 22.00 -18.50 9.85
C LYS A 81 23.50 -18.23 9.98
N THR A 82 23.90 -17.41 10.95
CA THR A 82 25.30 -17.08 11.27
C THR A 82 25.64 -17.70 12.62
#